data_AF-A0A7V8GAQ4-F1
#
_entry.id   AF-A0A7V8GAQ4-F1
#
_cell.length_a   1.000
_cell.length_b   1.000
_cell.length_c   1.000
_cell.angle_alpha   90.00
_cell.angle_beta   90.00
_cell.angle_gamma   90.00
#
_symmetry.space_group_name_H-M   'P 1'
#
loop_
_entity.id
_entity.type
_entity.pdbx_description
1 polymer ?
#
loop_
_entity_poly.entity_id
_entity_poly.type
_entity_poly.pdbx_seq_one_letter_code
_entity_poly.pdbx_strand_id
1 'polypeptide(L)' 'MLSCSAVGSPDTVRAGLEAFIERTGADELMITSQVFDHASRLRSYELLARIRDSLRA' A
#
# COMPACT_ATOMS: atom_id res chain seq x y z
N MET A 1 7.11 4.75 14.09
CA MET A 1 6.62 4.00 12.92
C MET A 1 5.41 3.19 13.39
N LEU A 2 4.32 3.12 12.63
CA LEU A 2 3.15 2.32 13.02
C LEU A 2 3.49 0.83 12.98
N SER A 3 2.77 -0.01 13.73
CA SER A 3 2.98 -1.46 13.75
C SER A 3 2.80 -2.13 12.39
N CYS A 4 2.09 -1.48 11.46
CA CYS A 4 1.95 -1.88 10.07
C CYS A 4 2.10 -0.63 9.18
N SER A 5 3.17 -0.59 8.38
CA SER A 5 3.39 0.46 7.38
C SER A 5 4.28 -0.05 6.25
N ALA A 6 3.96 0.35 5.02
CA ALA A 6 4.77 0.09 3.84
C ALA A 6 5.07 1.44 3.16
N VAL A 7 6.34 1.85 3.12
CA VAL A 7 6.77 3.16 2.63
C VAL A 7 8.00 2.97 1.74
N GLY A 8 7.97 3.50 0.52
CA GLY A 8 9.09 3.38 -0.41
C GLY A 8 8.66 3.45 -1.86
N SER A 9 9.43 2.80 -2.72
CA SER A 9 9.09 2.62 -4.13
C SER A 9 7.85 1.70 -4.28
N PRO A 10 7.21 1.67 -5.47
CA PRO A 10 6.11 0.75 -5.72
C PRO A 10 6.45 -0.72 -5.42
N ASP A 11 7.67 -1.15 -5.72
CA ASP A 11 8.12 -2.53 -5.45
C ASP A 11 8.27 -2.80 -3.94
N THR A 12 8.79 -1.83 -3.19
CA THR A 12 8.86 -1.92 -1.72
C THR A 12 7.46 -2.00 -1.11
N VAL A 13 6.52 -1.19 -1.59
CA VAL A 13 5.15 -1.18 -1.09
C VAL A 13 4.44 -2.49 -1.44
N ARG A 14 4.60 -3.02 -2.66
CA ARG A 14 4.08 -4.32 -3.06
C ARG A 14 4.54 -5.43 -2.12
N ALA A 15 5.85 -5.58 -1.94
CA ALA A 15 6.41 -6.64 -1.10
C ALA A 15 5.91 -6.54 0.35
N GLY A 16 5.77 -5.30 0.87
CA GLY A 16 5.19 -5.07 2.20
C GLY A 16 3.72 -5.47 2.30
N LEU A 17 2.92 -5.22 1.26
CA LEU A 17 1.52 -5.62 1.20
C LEU A 17 1.37 -7.15 1.10
N GLU A 18 2.14 -7.80 0.23
CA GLU A 18 2.14 -9.27 0.08
C GLU A 18 2.48 -9.96 1.41
N ALA A 19 3.56 -9.55 2.06
CA ALA A 19 3.95 -10.10 3.36
C ALA A 19 2.90 -9.85 4.45
N PHE A 20 2.18 -8.72 4.40
CA PHE A 20 1.12 -8.41 5.34
C PHE A 20 -0.12 -9.30 5.10
N ILE A 21 -0.53 -9.47 3.84
CA ILE A 21 -1.65 -10.32 3.45
C ILE A 21 -1.36 -11.77 3.82
N GLU A 22 -0.19 -12.29 3.47
CA GLU A 22 0.22 -13.67 3.78
C GLU A 22 0.17 -13.96 5.28
N ARG A 23 0.66 -13.01 6.10
CA ARG A 23 0.70 -13.17 7.56
C ARG A 23 -0.68 -13.08 8.22
N THR A 24 -1.61 -12.32 7.64
CA THR A 24 -2.90 -12.01 8.28
C THR A 24 -4.08 -12.76 7.68
N GLY A 25 -3.96 -13.22 6.44
CA GLY A 25 -5.08 -13.77 5.66
C GLY A 25 -6.12 -12.73 5.27
N ALA A 26 -5.81 -11.43 5.32
CA ALA A 26 -6.76 -10.37 5.01
C ALA A 26 -7.17 -10.38 3.52
N ASP A 27 -8.48 -10.31 3.28
CA ASP A 27 -9.09 -10.18 1.94
C ASP A 27 -9.42 -8.72 1.56
N GLU A 28 -9.44 -7.83 2.54
CA GLU A 28 -9.58 -6.38 2.38
C GLU A 28 -8.52 -5.62 3.20
N LEU A 29 -7.94 -4.57 2.61
CA LEU A 29 -7.00 -3.67 3.28
C LEU A 29 -7.53 -2.22 3.25
N MET A 30 -7.80 -1.65 4.42
CA MET A 30 -8.10 -0.22 4.57
C MET A 30 -6.81 0.59 4.72
N ILE A 31 -6.63 1.63 3.89
CA ILE A 31 -5.35 2.33 3.77
C ILE A 31 -5.46 3.78 4.24
N THR A 32 -4.68 4.11 5.25
CA THR A 32 -4.48 5.49 5.70
C THR A 32 -3.17 6.04 5.16
N SER A 33 -3.17 7.26 4.61
CA SER A 33 -1.97 7.94 4.11
C SER A 33 -1.76 9.27 4.83
N GLN A 34 -0.67 9.36 5.60
CA GLN A 34 -0.28 10.57 6.34
C GLN A 34 0.65 11.46 5.50
N VAL A 35 0.19 11.83 4.31
CA VAL A 35 0.89 12.74 3.40
C VAL A 35 0.23 14.13 3.45
N PHE A 36 1.04 15.15 3.77
CA PHE A 36 0.56 16.53 3.93
C PHE A 36 0.09 17.15 2.62
N ASP A 37 0.95 17.10 1.59
CA ASP A 37 0.61 17.65 0.27
C ASP A 37 -0.50 16.81 -0.38
N HIS A 38 -1.59 17.49 -0.77
CA HIS A 38 -2.79 16.81 -1.26
C HIS A 38 -2.53 16.10 -2.60
N ALA A 39 -1.81 16.74 -3.52
CA ALA A 39 -1.51 16.16 -4.83
C ALA A 39 -0.62 14.92 -4.71
N SER A 40 0.37 14.98 -3.83
CA SER A 40 1.24 13.84 -3.49
C SER A 40 0.46 12.70 -2.85
N ARG A 41 -0.50 13.02 -1.97
CA ARG A 41 -1.38 12.02 -1.36
C ARG A 41 -2.26 11.33 -2.41
N LEU A 42 -2.85 12.09 -3.33
CA LEU A 42 -3.64 11.53 -4.43
C LEU A 42 -2.79 10.60 -5.31
N ARG A 43 -1.61 11.06 -5.71
CA ARG A 43 -0.66 10.26 -6.50
C ARG A 43 -0.23 8.98 -5.80
N SER A 44 -0.05 9.02 -4.47
CA SER A 44 0.24 7.83 -3.66
C SER A 44 -0.90 6.80 -3.74
N TYR A 45 -2.15 7.23 -3.69
CA TYR A 45 -3.31 6.35 -3.86
C TYR A 45 -3.43 5.79 -5.28
N GLU A 46 -3.13 6.59 -6.31
CA GLU A 46 -3.11 6.11 -7.70
C GLU A 46 -2.05 5.01 -7.92
N LEU A 47 -0.84 5.20 -7.38
CA LEU A 47 0.21 4.18 -7.42
C LEU A 47 -0.21 2.91 -6.69
N LEU A 48 -0.84 3.06 -5.52
CA LEU A 48 -1.37 1.94 -4.76
C LEU A 48 -2.45 1.17 -5.52
N ALA A 49 -3.34 1.86 -6.24
CA ALA A 49 -4.35 1.22 -7.08
C ALA A 49 -3.71 0.33 -8.15
N ARG A 50 -2.65 0.81 -8.82
CA ARG A 50 -1.89 0.02 -9.80
C ARG A 50 -1.21 -1.20 -9.18
N ILE A 51 -0.66 -1.06 -7.98
CA ILE A 51 -0.09 -2.20 -7.23
C ILE A 51 -1.19 -3.22 -6.93
N ARG A 52 -2.34 -2.78 -6.42
CA ARG A 52 -3.49 -3.66 -6.15
C ARG A 52 -3.94 -4.42 -7.40
N ASP A 53 -3.99 -3.79 -8.57
CA ASP A 53 -4.36 -4.48 -9.81
C ASP A 53 -3.39 -5.61 -10.16
N SER A 54 -2.10 -5.37 -9.96
CA SER A 54 -1.07 -6.39 -10.19
C SER A 54 -0.94 -7.46 -9.09
N LEU A 55 -1.64 -7.32 -7.95
CA LEU A 55 -1.75 -8.38 -6.92
C LEU A 55 -2.91 -9.34 -7.21
N ARG A 56 -3.82 -8.97 -8.12
CA ARG A 56 -4.98 -9.79 -8.50
C ARG A 56 -4.72 -10.66 -9.74
N ALA A 57 -3.58 -10.46 -10.40
CA ALA A 57 -3.13 -11.22 -11.57
C ALA A 57 -2.37 -12.47 -11.12
#